data_AF-A0A2K2TJ22-F1
#
_entry.id   AF-A0A2K2TJ22-F1
#
_cell.length_a   1.000
_cell.length_b   1.000
_cell.length_c   1.000
_cell.angle_alpha   90.00
_cell.angle_beta   90.00
_cell.angle_gamma   90.00
#
_symmetry.space_group_name_H-M   'P 1'
#
loop_
_entity.id
_entity.type
_entity.pdbx_description
1 polymer ?
#
loop_
_entity_poly.entity_id
_entity_poly.type
_entity_poly.pdbx_seq_one_letter_code
_entity_poly.pdbx_strand_id
1 'polypeptide(L)' 'MKRLEDLSLDQLKFAQAGLRQSSNWEHLAKKLSFADQMDCLGAMAMQKNPAERIMQLAVAKQFSMRRTR' A
#
# COMPACT_ATOMS: atom_id res chain seq x y z
N MET A 1 5.13 13.17 6.71
CA MET A 1 4.08 12.37 6.03
C MET A 1 4.75 11.60 4.92
N LYS A 2 4.61 10.26 4.87
CA LYS A 2 5.28 9.42 3.85
C LYS A 2 4.66 9.60 2.46
N ARG A 3 5.46 9.42 1.40
CA ARG A 3 4.95 9.31 0.03
C ARG A 3 4.57 7.86 -0.28
N LEU A 4 3.73 7.64 -1.31
CA LEU A 4 3.38 6.29 -1.75
C LEU A 4 4.60 5.45 -2.14
N GLU A 5 5.65 6.08 -2.69
CA GLU A 5 6.89 5.39 -3.08
C GLU A 5 7.64 4.78 -1.89
N ASP A 6 7.51 5.40 -0.72
CA ASP A 6 8.19 5.02 0.52
C ASP A 6 7.48 3.86 1.24
N LEU A 7 6.25 3.53 0.84
CA LEU A 7 5.47 2.47 1.47
C LEU A 7 6.04 1.09 1.15
N SER A 8 6.00 0.19 2.14
CA SER A 8 6.35 -1.22 1.95
C SER A 8 5.32 -1.94 1.06
N LEU A 9 5.66 -3.14 0.59
CA LEU A 9 4.73 -3.93 -0.22
C LEU A 9 3.43 -4.25 0.55
N ASP A 10 3.51 -4.50 1.86
CA ASP A 10 2.33 -4.82 2.68
C ASP A 10 1.46 -3.57 2.93
N GLN A 11 2.09 -2.41 3.11
CA GLN A 11 1.40 -1.12 3.17
C GLN A 11 0.66 -0.80 1.85
N LEU A 12 1.31 -1.04 0.70
CA LEU A 12 0.67 -0.87 -0.61
C LEU A 12 -0.49 -1.84 -0.83
N LYS A 13 -0.36 -3.11 -0.42
CA LYS A 13 -1.45 -4.09 -0.49
C LYS A 13 -2.62 -3.70 0.40
N PHE A 14 -2.35 -3.23 1.62
CA PHE A 14 -3.38 -2.72 2.53
C PHE A 14 -4.13 -1.53 1.90
N ALA A 15 -3.40 -0.54 1.40
CA ALA A 15 -3.97 0.63 0.73
C ALA A 15 -4.82 0.24 -0.49
N GLN A 16 -4.33 -0.69 -1.32
CA GLN A 16 -5.07 -1.23 -2.46
C GLN A 16 -6.35 -1.96 -2.03
N ALA A 17 -6.27 -2.79 -0.98
CA ALA A 17 -7.41 -3.53 -0.46
C ALA A 17 -8.49 -2.59 0.09
N GLY A 18 -8.09 -1.50 0.75
CA GLY A 18 -9.00 -0.48 1.27
C GLY A 18 -9.73 0.26 0.15
N LEU A 19 -9.00 0.69 -0.89
CA LEU A 19 -9.60 1.36 -2.05
C LEU A 19 -10.58 0.46 -2.82
N ARG A 20 -10.31 -0.84 -2.87
CA ARG A 20 -11.15 -1.82 -3.55
C ARG A 20 -12.24 -2.44 -2.67
N GLN A 21 -12.33 -2.01 -1.40
CA GLN A 21 -13.22 -2.62 -0.39
C GLN A 21 -13.10 -4.16 -0.37
N SER A 22 -11.86 -4.65 -0.49
CA SER A 22 -11.60 -6.09 -0.51
C SER A 22 -11.88 -6.69 0.87
N SER A 23 -12.51 -7.86 0.90
CA SER A 23 -12.71 -8.65 2.12
C SER A 23 -11.40 -9.03 2.83
N ASN A 24 -10.26 -8.98 2.13
CA ASN A 24 -8.94 -9.23 2.71
C ASN A 24 -8.36 -7.99 3.44
N TRP A 25 -9.04 -6.85 3.42
CA TRP A 25 -8.54 -5.62 4.01
C TRP A 25 -8.30 -5.75 5.51
N GLU A 26 -9.23 -6.34 6.27
CA GLU A 26 -9.09 -6.52 7.72
C GLU A 26 -7.89 -7.40 8.09
N HIS A 27 -7.63 -8.44 7.30
CA HIS A 27 -6.49 -9.31 7.51
C HIS A 27 -5.16 -8.59 7.26
N LEU A 28 -5.11 -7.69 6.27
CA LEU A 28 -3.96 -6.85 6.00
C LEU A 28 -3.78 -5.77 7.07
N ALA A 29 -4.88 -5.21 7.59
CA ALA A 29 -4.87 -4.23 8.68
C ALA A 29 -4.20 -4.80 9.93
N LYS A 30 -4.52 -6.06 10.29
CA LYS A 30 -3.91 -6.76 11.44
C LYS A 30 -2.40 -6.97 11.34
N LYS A 31 -1.82 -6.88 10.13
CA LYS A 31 -0.38 -7.02 9.89
C LYS A 31 0.38 -5.68 10.00
N LEU A 32 -0.34 -4.57 10.07
CA LEU A 32 0.24 -3.23 10.10
C LEU A 32 -0.04 -2.57 11.46
N SER A 33 0.95 -1.84 11.97
CA SER A 33 0.73 -0.97 13.12
C SER A 33 -0.28 0.12 12.77
N PHE A 34 -0.95 0.70 13.77
CA PHE A 34 -1.86 1.82 13.53
C PHE A 34 -1.15 3.01 12.86
N ALA A 35 0.10 3.28 13.25
CA ALA A 35 0.92 4.31 12.60
C ALA A 35 1.14 4.02 11.12
N ASP A 36 1.43 2.78 10.75
CA ASP A 36 1.60 2.37 9.36
C ASP A 36 0.30 2.47 8.56
N GLN A 37 -0.84 2.17 9.17
CA GLN A 37 -2.15 2.34 8.54
C GLN A 37 -2.43 3.83 8.27
N MET A 38 -2.13 4.71 9.23
CA MET A 38 -2.27 6.16 9.07
C MET A 38 -1.32 6.72 8.01
N ASP A 39 -0.09 6.22 7.93
CA ASP A 39 0.87 6.58 6.87
C ASP A 39 0.32 6.21 5.49
N CYS A 40 -0.33 5.05 5.34
CA CYS A 40 -0.97 4.65 4.09
C CYS A 40 -2.09 5.61 3.68
N LEU A 41 -2.97 5.97 4.62
CA LEU A 41 -4.07 6.91 4.38
C LEU A 41 -3.53 8.30 4.00
N GLY A 42 -2.53 8.78 4.73
CA GLY A 42 -1.88 10.06 4.46
C GLY A 42 -1.23 10.10 3.08
N ALA A 43 -0.48 9.05 2.72
CA ALA A 43 0.15 8.95 1.41
C ALA A 43 -0.87 8.87 0.25
N MET A 44 -2.03 8.22 0.45
CA MET A 44 -3.11 8.18 -0.53
C MET A 44 -3.78 9.54 -0.73
N ALA A 45 -4.04 10.28 0.36
CA ALA A 45 -4.72 11.57 0.31
C ALA A 45 -3.93 12.62 -0.50
N MET A 46 -2.62 12.47 -0.62
CA MET A 46 -1.74 13.37 -1.39
C MET A 46 -1.75 13.09 -2.91
N GLN A 47 -2.51 12.11 -3.40
CA GLN A 47 -2.45 11.65 -4.79
C GLN A 47 -3.76 11.92 -5.52
N LYS A 48 -3.67 12.41 -6.77
CA LYS A 48 -4.84 12.62 -7.62
C LYS A 48 -5.50 11.31 -8.05
N ASN A 49 -4.71 10.28 -8.32
CA ASN A 49 -5.19 8.94 -8.69
C ASN A 49 -4.46 7.85 -7.87
N PRO A 50 -4.82 7.67 -6.59
CA PRO A 50 -4.10 6.76 -5.69
C PRO A 50 -4.24 5.29 -6.12
N ALA A 51 -5.37 4.89 -6.72
CA ALA A 51 -5.62 3.50 -7.10
C ALA A 51 -4.63 3.00 -8.17
N GLU A 52 -4.44 3.78 -9.23
CA GLU A 52 -3.51 3.44 -10.31
C GLU A 52 -2.06 3.46 -9.81
N ARG A 53 -1.69 4.50 -9.05
CA ARG A 53 -0.32 4.65 -8.52
C ARG A 53 0.05 3.53 -7.56
N ILE A 54 -0.85 3.15 -6.65
CA ILE A 54 -0.63 2.03 -5.72
C ILE A 54 -0.45 0.73 -6.49
N MET A 55 -1.27 0.46 -7.51
CA MET A 55 -1.17 -0.75 -8.31
C MET A 55 0.19 -0.86 -9.00
N GLN A 56 0.65 0.23 -9.65
CA GLN A 56 1.96 0.28 -10.31
C GLN A 56 3.10 0.01 -9.32
N LEU A 57 3.07 0.65 -8.15
CA LEU A 57 4.10 0.49 -7.12
C LEU A 57 4.10 -0.90 -6.49
N ALA A 58 2.92 -1.49 -6.24
CA ALA A 58 2.81 -2.83 -5.69
C ALA A 58 3.41 -3.87 -6.65
N VAL A 59 3.12 -3.75 -7.94
CA VAL A 59 3.69 -4.60 -9.00
C VAL A 59 5.20 -4.41 -9.06
N ALA A 60 5.69 -3.16 -9.12
CA ALA A 60 7.12 -2.86 -9.20
C ALA A 60 7.90 -3.45 -8.00
N LYS A 61 7.41 -3.27 -6.77
CA LYS A 61 8.06 -3.81 -5.57
C LYS A 61 8.02 -5.34 -5.53
N GLN A 62 6.93 -5.96 -5.97
CA GLN A 62 6.83 -7.42 -6.06
C GLN A 62 7.87 -8.01 -7.03
N PHE A 63 8.09 -7.38 -8.18
CA PHE A 63 9.13 -7.80 -9.12
C PHE A 63 10.55 -7.55 -8.59
N SER A 64 10.78 -6.43 -7.90
CA SER A 64 12.06 -6.14 -7.26
C SER A 64 12.43 -7.20 -6.22
N MET A 65 11.50 -7.57 -5.32
CA MET A 65 11.76 -8.59 -4.30
C MET A 65 12.04 -9.99 -4.88
N ARG A 66 11.49 -10.30 -6.06
CA ARG A 66 11.75 -11.56 -6.77
C ARG A 66 13.13 -11.62 -7.43
N ARG A 67 13.72 -10.48 -7.80
CA ARG A 67 15.07 -10.41 -8.39
C ARG A 67 16.18 -10.49 -7.35
N THR A 68 15.88 -10.19 -6.10
CA THR A 68 16.83 -10.24 -4.97
C THR A 68 16.77 -11.56 -4.18
N ARG A 69 16.04 -12.56 -4.67
CA ARG A 69 15.99 -13.93 -4.15
C ARG A 69 16.71 -14.86 -5.10
#